data_AF-A0A840HBB2-F1
#
_entry.id   AF-A0A840HBB2-F1
#
_cell.length_a   1.000
_cell.length_b   1.000
_cell.length_c   1.000
_cell.angle_alpha   90.00
_cell.angle_beta   90.00
_cell.angle_gamma   90.00
#
_symmetry.space_group_name_H-M   'P 1'
#
loop_
_entity.id
_entity.type
_entity.pdbx_description
1 polymer ?
#
loop_
_entity_poly.entity_id
_entity_poly.type
_entity_poly.pdbx_seq_one_letter_code
_entity_poly.pdbx_strand_id
1 'polypeptide(L)'
;MSRDKKALQILLDTHWSPKGWKRDKAIEPADFECARQAGYMFDPVAVTHDDIVARLLTIRNRVSLEQVTDAFLASLSTRRLELRSALGSYSFAAHFPDHRLVEQARGQMPSGRLHCRLCGRYGHSAAEQEDLNVLSFERWKWGGVRHLDPLYCWFDLTQFEKASLAAPTQEDYSILARIVEIVSGLPPKAKPNELEKRISKVIKSNGSERRVLIEILGYCGVLKPAGRCGFLQAFTSNELRDRPPDHTNDWNYPVIWWQGADGVDKDALNRLFPKIATVV
;
A
#
# COMPACT_ATOMS: atom_id res chain seq x y z
N MET A 1 3.18 -21.76 7.82
CA MET A 1 3.78 -21.58 9.17
C MET A 1 2.74 -20.98 10.09
N SER A 2 2.56 -21.53 11.30
CA SER A 2 1.71 -20.89 12.32
C SER A 2 2.27 -19.50 12.62
N ARG A 3 1.44 -18.45 12.59
CA ARG A 3 1.89 -17.09 12.87
C ARG A 3 2.33 -17.00 14.32
N ASP A 4 3.60 -16.66 14.55
CA ASP A 4 4.09 -16.39 15.90
C ASP A 4 3.43 -15.11 16.42
N LYS A 5 2.41 -15.29 17.27
CA LYS A 5 1.63 -14.19 17.84
C LYS A 5 2.45 -13.34 18.79
N LYS A 6 3.42 -13.94 19.49
CA LYS A 6 4.28 -13.20 20.44
C LYS A 6 5.20 -12.26 19.66
N ALA A 7 5.87 -12.77 18.64
CA ALA A 7 6.76 -11.98 17.79
C ALA A 7 6.04 -10.83 17.06
N LEU A 8 4.83 -11.09 16.56
CA LEU A 8 3.99 -10.02 15.98
C LEU A 8 3.60 -8.98 17.04
N GLN A 9 3.24 -9.41 18.25
CA GLN A 9 2.87 -8.49 19.32
C GLN A 9 4.03 -7.57 19.72
N ILE A 10 5.25 -8.11 19.77
CA ILE A 10 6.47 -7.31 20.00
C ILE A 10 6.57 -6.18 18.98
N LEU A 11 6.49 -6.48 17.68
CA LEU A 11 6.50 -5.46 16.61
C LEU A 11 5.43 -4.38 16.83
N LEU A 12 4.21 -4.80 17.16
CA LEU A 12 3.09 -3.86 17.36
C LEU A 12 3.32 -2.95 18.58
N ASP A 13 3.80 -3.50 19.69
CA ASP A 13 4.00 -2.78 20.95
C ASP A 13 5.26 -1.91 20.95
N THR A 14 6.22 -2.16 20.06
CA THR A 14 7.36 -1.25 19.83
C THR A 14 6.90 0.09 19.27
N HIS A 15 5.93 0.09 18.36
CA HIS A 15 5.53 1.28 17.62
C HIS A 15 4.22 1.93 18.11
N TRP A 16 3.30 1.15 18.70
CA TRP A 16 1.94 1.59 18.96
C TRP A 16 1.50 1.33 20.40
N SER A 17 0.64 2.21 20.90
CA SER A 17 -0.06 2.06 22.18
C SER A 17 -1.53 2.45 22.01
N PRO A 18 -2.40 2.21 23.00
CA PRO A 18 -3.76 2.75 22.98
C PRO A 18 -3.82 4.29 22.84
N LYS A 19 -2.75 5.00 23.19
CA LYS A 19 -2.61 6.47 23.03
C LYS A 19 -2.03 6.90 21.68
N GLY A 20 -1.77 5.96 20.78
CA GLY A 20 -1.15 6.21 19.46
C GLY A 20 0.33 5.85 19.41
N TRP A 21 1.06 6.50 18.50
CA TRP A 21 2.49 6.29 18.26
C TRP A 21 3.33 6.46 19.53
N LYS A 22 4.22 5.50 19.79
CA LYS A 22 5.21 5.63 20.86
C LYS A 22 6.36 6.54 20.43
N ARG A 23 6.77 7.43 21.34
CA ARG A 23 7.93 8.32 21.14
C ARG A 23 9.24 7.59 21.40
N ASP A 24 9.27 6.79 22.45
CA ASP A 24 10.38 5.90 22.78
C ASP A 24 10.06 4.49 22.25
N LYS A 25 10.94 4.02 21.35
CA LYS A 25 10.84 2.71 20.68
C LYS A 25 11.82 1.72 21.29
N ALA A 26 12.18 1.88 22.57
CA ALA A 26 12.98 0.90 23.29
C ALA A 26 12.39 -0.50 23.14
N ILE A 27 13.25 -1.44 22.76
CA ILE A 27 12.96 -2.86 22.63
C ILE A 27 14.08 -3.64 23.29
N GLU A 28 13.72 -4.63 24.10
CA GLU A 28 14.69 -5.51 24.72
C GLU A 28 15.42 -6.34 23.65
N PRO A 29 16.74 -6.54 23.73
CA PRO A 29 17.49 -7.29 22.71
C PRO A 29 16.93 -8.68 22.42
N ALA A 30 16.45 -9.38 23.46
CA ALA A 30 15.84 -10.71 23.31
C ALA A 30 14.50 -10.67 22.56
N ASP A 31 13.70 -9.62 22.76
CA ASP A 31 12.43 -9.44 22.06
C ASP A 31 12.67 -9.05 20.60
N PHE A 32 13.67 -8.19 20.34
CA PHE A 32 14.08 -7.88 18.97
C PHE A 32 14.53 -9.15 18.23
N GLU A 33 15.42 -9.96 18.82
CA GLU A 33 15.88 -11.21 18.21
C GLU A 33 14.73 -12.19 17.96
N CYS A 34 13.79 -12.32 18.90
CA CYS A 34 12.60 -13.13 18.73
C CYS A 34 11.75 -12.66 17.54
N ALA A 35 11.46 -11.36 17.45
CA ALA A 35 10.68 -10.79 16.36
C ALA A 35 11.41 -10.85 15.01
N ARG A 36 12.74 -10.72 15.02
CA ARG A 36 13.61 -10.80 13.84
C ARG A 36 13.67 -12.21 13.27
N GLN A 37 13.88 -13.22 14.12
CA GLN A 37 13.88 -14.63 13.71
C GLN A 37 12.53 -15.08 13.14
N ALA A 38 11.44 -14.54 13.67
CA ALA A 38 10.08 -14.79 13.17
C ALA A 38 9.71 -13.98 11.91
N GLY A 39 10.59 -13.09 11.43
CA GLY A 39 10.39 -12.32 10.19
C GLY A 39 9.45 -11.12 10.34
N TYR A 40 9.26 -10.60 11.55
CA TYR A 40 8.46 -9.39 11.81
C TYR A 40 9.31 -8.14 11.97
N MET A 41 10.53 -8.28 12.48
CA MET A 41 11.50 -7.20 12.61
C MET A 41 12.76 -7.50 11.79
N PHE A 42 13.53 -6.45 11.51
CA PHE A 42 14.64 -6.49 10.56
C PHE A 42 15.77 -5.59 11.03
N ASP A 43 16.98 -6.02 10.72
CA ASP A 43 18.16 -5.17 10.82
C ASP A 43 18.04 -3.98 9.85
N PRO A 44 18.55 -2.79 10.21
CA PRO A 44 18.61 -1.66 9.29
C PRO A 44 19.39 -2.01 8.03
N VAL A 45 18.99 -1.41 6.91
CA VAL A 45 19.66 -1.63 5.63
C VAL A 45 20.32 -0.34 5.16
N ALA A 46 21.60 -0.43 4.81
CA ALA A 46 22.33 0.63 4.14
C ALA A 46 21.97 0.62 2.65
N VAL A 47 21.24 1.64 2.18
CA VAL A 47 20.81 1.74 0.78
C VAL A 47 20.83 3.18 0.29
N THR A 48 21.16 3.38 -0.98
CA THR A 48 20.93 4.64 -1.68
C THR A 48 19.52 4.67 -2.28
N HIS A 49 19.11 5.84 -2.78
CA HIS A 49 17.91 5.96 -3.61
C HIS A 49 17.97 5.01 -4.84
N ASP A 50 19.08 5.02 -5.56
CA ASP A 50 19.24 4.26 -6.80
C ASP A 50 19.22 2.74 -6.52
N ASP A 51 19.76 2.29 -5.37
CA ASP A 51 19.62 0.90 -4.91
C ASP A 51 18.16 0.51 -4.70
N ILE A 52 17.36 1.39 -4.08
CA ILE A 52 15.94 1.14 -3.84
C ILE A 52 15.18 1.02 -5.17
N VAL A 53 15.47 1.90 -6.13
CA VAL A 53 14.89 1.84 -7.48
C VAL A 53 15.22 0.49 -8.13
N ALA A 54 16.51 0.12 -8.19
CA ALA A 54 16.95 -1.12 -8.82
C ALA A 54 16.32 -2.37 -8.15
N ARG A 55 16.25 -2.38 -6.81
CA ARG A 55 15.65 -3.49 -6.05
C ARG A 55 14.14 -3.57 -6.24
N LEU A 56 13.44 -2.44 -6.30
CA LEU A 56 11.99 -2.39 -6.60
C LEU A 56 11.70 -2.95 -7.99
N LEU A 57 12.47 -2.54 -9.00
CA LEU A 57 12.33 -3.07 -10.37
C LEU A 57 12.59 -4.57 -10.43
N THR A 58 13.59 -5.05 -9.67
CA THR A 58 13.92 -6.47 -9.60
C THR A 58 12.78 -7.30 -8.99
N ILE A 59 12.26 -6.90 -7.82
CA ILE A 59 11.20 -7.67 -7.15
C ILE A 59 9.88 -7.61 -7.91
N ARG A 60 9.57 -6.47 -8.56
CA ARG A 60 8.39 -6.34 -9.43
C ARG A 60 8.33 -7.43 -10.49
N ASN A 61 9.47 -7.79 -11.08
CA ASN A 61 9.52 -8.78 -12.15
C ASN A 61 9.39 -10.24 -11.64
N ARG A 62 9.41 -10.47 -10.32
CA ARG A 62 9.28 -11.79 -9.70
C ARG A 62 7.88 -12.05 -9.12
N VAL A 63 7.12 -10.99 -8.87
CA VAL A 63 5.76 -11.05 -8.38
C VAL A 63 4.80 -10.90 -9.57
N SER A 64 3.80 -11.76 -9.69
CA SER A 64 2.79 -11.63 -10.74
C SER A 64 1.58 -10.83 -10.27
N LEU A 65 0.88 -10.19 -11.23
CA LEU A 65 -0.37 -9.49 -10.97
C LEU A 65 -1.43 -10.43 -10.38
N GLU A 66 -1.53 -11.66 -10.88
CA GLU A 66 -2.48 -12.68 -10.40
C GLU A 66 -2.27 -13.01 -8.92
N GLN A 67 -1.01 -13.22 -8.50
CA GLN A 67 -0.70 -13.51 -7.10
C GLN A 67 -1.14 -12.38 -6.17
N VAL A 68 -0.89 -11.12 -6.54
CA VAL A 68 -1.25 -9.97 -5.68
C VAL A 68 -2.76 -9.70 -5.69
N THR A 69 -3.47 -9.95 -6.80
CA THR A 69 -4.94 -9.84 -6.83
C THR A 69 -5.61 -10.92 -6.01
N ASP A 70 -5.12 -12.16 -6.08
CA ASP A 70 -5.64 -13.27 -5.28
C ASP A 70 -5.35 -13.05 -3.79
N ALA A 71 -4.15 -12.60 -3.44
CA ALA A 71 -3.81 -12.25 -2.07
C ALA A 71 -4.66 -11.10 -1.53
N PHE A 72 -4.96 -10.09 -2.35
CA PHE A 72 -5.88 -9.01 -1.99
C PHE A 72 -7.27 -9.55 -1.69
N LEU A 73 -7.84 -10.38 -2.57
CA LEU A 73 -9.13 -11.03 -2.35
C LEU A 73 -9.13 -11.87 -1.08
N ALA A 74 -8.20 -12.81 -0.95
CA ALA A 74 -8.10 -13.70 0.21
C ALA A 74 -7.95 -12.93 1.53
N SER A 75 -7.45 -11.69 1.51
CA SER A 75 -7.33 -10.82 2.69
C SER A 75 -8.66 -10.26 3.20
N LEU A 76 -9.73 -10.32 2.41
CA LEU A 76 -11.00 -9.63 2.70
C LEU A 76 -11.74 -10.33 3.84
N SER A 77 -11.94 -11.65 3.76
CA SER A 77 -12.56 -12.45 4.83
C SER A 77 -11.56 -12.75 5.97
N THR A 78 -10.31 -13.08 5.62
CA THR A 78 -9.30 -13.54 6.59
C THR A 78 -8.68 -12.40 7.41
N ARG A 79 -8.87 -11.14 6.98
CA ARG A 79 -8.22 -9.94 7.52
C ARG A 79 -6.69 -10.06 7.56
N ARG A 80 -6.09 -10.78 6.60
CA ARG A 80 -4.63 -10.84 6.40
C ARG A 80 -4.13 -9.54 5.75
N LEU A 81 -4.04 -8.48 6.54
CA LEU A 81 -3.65 -7.13 6.08
C LEU A 81 -2.31 -7.12 5.34
N GLU A 82 -1.38 -7.97 5.76
CA GLU A 82 -0.06 -8.07 5.16
C GLU A 82 -0.10 -8.66 3.73
N LEU A 83 -1.12 -9.45 3.41
CA LEU A 83 -1.40 -9.92 2.05
C LEU A 83 -2.16 -8.85 1.24
N ARG A 84 -3.09 -8.14 1.88
CA ARG A 84 -3.85 -7.05 1.26
C ARG A 84 -2.94 -6.00 0.63
N SER A 85 -1.87 -5.67 1.35
CA SER A 85 -0.96 -4.58 1.00
C SER A 85 -0.32 -4.71 -0.39
N ALA A 86 0.01 -5.94 -0.78
CA ALA A 86 0.87 -6.21 -1.92
C ALA A 86 0.29 -5.68 -3.25
N LEU A 87 -1.03 -5.69 -3.43
CA LEU A 87 -1.67 -5.14 -4.63
C LEU A 87 -1.40 -3.63 -4.78
N GLY A 88 -1.40 -2.87 -3.68
CA GLY A 88 -1.08 -1.44 -3.71
C GLY A 88 0.36 -1.19 -4.14
N SER A 89 1.31 -1.92 -3.54
CA SER A 89 2.73 -1.78 -3.84
C SER A 89 3.09 -2.28 -5.24
N TYR A 90 2.48 -3.38 -5.68
CA TYR A 90 2.63 -3.86 -7.05
C TYR A 90 2.05 -2.86 -8.05
N SER A 91 0.88 -2.27 -7.75
CA SER A 91 0.28 -1.26 -8.63
C SER A 91 1.21 -0.08 -8.85
N PHE A 92 1.81 0.47 -7.78
CA PHE A 92 2.81 1.53 -7.86
C PHE A 92 4.05 1.11 -8.66
N ALA A 93 4.52 -0.12 -8.45
CA ALA A 93 5.72 -0.65 -9.09
C ALA A 93 5.53 -0.94 -10.59
N ALA A 94 4.33 -1.33 -11.02
CA ALA A 94 4.05 -1.90 -12.34
C ALA A 94 4.65 -1.10 -13.50
N HIS A 95 4.46 0.22 -13.49
CA HIS A 95 5.02 1.15 -14.48
C HIS A 95 6.11 2.06 -13.91
N PHE A 96 6.63 1.74 -12.72
CA PHE A 96 7.70 2.49 -12.09
C PHE A 96 8.93 2.57 -13.01
N PRO A 97 9.41 3.76 -13.36
CA PRO A 97 10.51 3.93 -14.29
C PRO A 97 11.85 3.68 -13.61
N ASP A 98 12.82 3.16 -14.38
CA ASP A 98 14.22 3.27 -13.99
C ASP A 98 14.65 4.74 -14.03
N HIS A 99 15.32 5.19 -12.97
CA HIS A 99 15.78 6.56 -12.83
C HIS A 99 16.79 6.70 -11.69
N ARG A 100 17.59 7.77 -11.77
CA ARG A 100 18.61 8.09 -10.77
C ARG A 100 18.26 9.36 -10.00
N LEU A 101 18.64 9.41 -8.72
CA LEU A 101 18.30 10.55 -7.86
C LEU A 101 18.80 11.89 -8.41
N VAL A 102 20.06 11.93 -8.83
CA VAL A 102 20.75 13.17 -9.24
C VAL A 102 20.07 13.79 -10.47
N GLU A 103 19.70 12.98 -11.44
CA GLU A 103 19.04 13.43 -12.68
C GLU A 103 17.61 13.94 -12.46
N GLN A 104 16.99 13.54 -11.35
CA GLN A 104 15.60 13.80 -11.04
C GLN A 104 15.43 14.77 -9.85
N ALA A 105 16.52 15.31 -9.32
CA ALA A 105 16.47 16.19 -8.17
C ALA A 105 15.77 17.52 -8.52
N ARG A 106 14.74 17.89 -7.75
CA ARG A 106 14.15 19.24 -7.83
C ARG A 106 15.07 20.34 -7.30
N GLY A 107 16.02 19.96 -6.48
CA GLY A 107 16.91 20.84 -5.75
C GLY A 107 17.43 20.15 -4.50
N GLN A 108 18.41 20.79 -3.87
CA GLN A 108 18.96 20.33 -2.59
C GLN A 108 18.20 20.98 -1.45
N MET A 109 17.75 20.16 -0.50
CA MET A 109 17.12 20.63 0.73
C MET A 109 18.17 21.18 1.69
N PRO A 110 17.78 22.01 2.69
CA PRO A 110 18.71 22.47 3.73
C PRO A 110 19.42 21.34 4.49
N SER A 111 18.81 20.15 4.53
CA SER A 111 19.42 18.94 5.10
C SER A 111 20.52 18.30 4.26
N GLY A 112 20.79 18.82 3.05
CA GLY A 112 21.72 18.24 2.08
C GLY A 112 21.09 17.15 1.19
N ARG A 113 19.87 16.68 1.52
CA ARG A 113 19.14 15.66 0.75
C ARG A 113 18.61 16.22 -0.57
N LEU A 114 18.58 15.39 -1.60
CA LEU A 114 17.91 15.67 -2.86
C LEU A 114 16.50 15.11 -2.83
N HIS A 115 15.54 15.86 -3.40
CA HIS A 115 14.15 15.42 -3.54
C HIS A 115 13.89 14.93 -4.97
N CYS A 116 13.63 13.63 -5.15
CA CYS A 116 13.35 13.04 -6.45
C CYS A 116 11.97 13.47 -6.98
N ARG A 117 11.93 14.14 -8.13
CA ARG A 117 10.69 14.59 -8.76
C ARG A 117 9.80 13.45 -9.28
N LEU A 118 10.39 12.29 -9.58
CA LEU A 118 9.67 11.14 -10.12
C LEU A 118 8.99 10.32 -9.05
N CYS A 119 9.73 9.84 -8.04
CA CYS A 119 9.16 8.97 -7.01
C CYS A 119 8.80 9.69 -5.70
N GLY A 120 9.27 10.93 -5.50
CA GLY A 120 9.03 11.72 -4.29
C GLY A 120 9.92 11.37 -3.10
N ARG A 121 10.82 10.38 -3.25
CA ARG A 121 11.74 9.99 -2.18
C ARG A 121 12.87 11.01 -2.05
N TYR A 122 13.21 11.32 -0.80
CA TYR A 122 14.41 12.06 -0.46
C TYR A 122 15.58 11.10 -0.32
N GLY A 123 16.77 11.52 -0.73
CA GLY A 123 17.98 10.71 -0.56
C GLY A 123 19.27 11.52 -0.61
N HIS A 124 20.36 10.87 -0.25
CA HIS A 124 21.73 11.33 -0.48
C HIS A 124 22.38 10.56 -1.63
N SER A 125 23.54 11.03 -2.10
CA SER A 125 24.41 10.26 -2.99
C SER A 125 25.05 9.07 -2.28
N ALA A 126 25.27 9.17 -0.96
CA ALA A 126 25.74 8.09 -0.11
C ALA A 126 24.56 7.27 0.45
N ALA A 127 24.84 6.03 0.85
CA ALA A 127 23.85 5.14 1.44
C ALA A 127 23.38 5.66 2.81
N GLU A 128 22.07 5.55 3.06
CA GLU A 128 21.44 5.87 4.34
C GLU A 128 21.01 4.58 5.05
N GLN A 129 21.00 4.60 6.39
CA GLN A 129 20.46 3.51 7.19
C GLN A 129 18.94 3.63 7.25
N GLU A 130 18.23 2.69 6.63
CA GLU A 130 16.78 2.63 6.63
C GLU A 130 16.27 1.63 7.67
N ASP A 131 15.43 2.10 8.59
CA ASP A 131 14.72 1.25 9.56
C ASP A 131 13.47 0.64 8.91
N LEU A 132 13.52 -0.66 8.62
CA LEU A 132 12.42 -1.38 7.99
C LEU A 132 11.30 -1.75 8.98
N ASN A 133 11.53 -1.63 10.29
CA ASN A 133 10.58 -2.09 11.31
C ASN A 133 9.29 -1.27 11.31
N VAL A 134 9.38 0.04 11.07
CA VAL A 134 8.17 0.88 10.92
C VAL A 134 7.34 0.47 9.70
N LEU A 135 7.99 0.06 8.61
CA LEU A 135 7.33 -0.41 7.39
C LEU A 135 6.62 -1.75 7.65
N SER A 136 7.30 -2.67 8.34
CA SER A 136 6.71 -3.93 8.80
C SER A 136 5.51 -3.69 9.71
N PHE A 137 5.65 -2.81 10.69
CA PHE A 137 4.58 -2.45 11.61
C PHE A 137 3.34 -1.95 10.85
N GLU A 138 3.49 -0.98 9.95
CA GLU A 138 2.39 -0.40 9.19
C GLU A 138 1.72 -1.43 8.26
N ARG A 139 2.53 -2.32 7.65
CA ARG A 139 2.06 -3.44 6.83
C ARG A 139 1.13 -4.36 7.63
N TRP A 140 1.54 -4.76 8.83
CA TRP A 140 0.76 -5.66 9.69
C TRP A 140 -0.41 -4.97 10.40
N LYS A 141 -0.28 -3.68 10.73
CA LYS A 141 -1.27 -2.94 11.51
C LYS A 141 -2.47 -2.48 10.69
N TRP A 142 -2.23 -2.00 9.46
CA TRP A 142 -3.24 -1.35 8.64
C TRP A 142 -3.32 -1.87 7.21
N GLY A 143 -2.41 -2.74 6.80
CA GLY A 143 -2.29 -3.19 5.41
C GLY A 143 -1.41 -2.28 4.56
N GLY A 144 -0.48 -1.55 5.20
CA GLY A 144 0.42 -0.61 4.54
C GLY A 144 -0.18 0.77 4.35
N VAL A 145 0.60 1.81 4.64
CA VAL A 145 0.16 3.22 4.50
C VAL A 145 1.09 4.05 3.61
N ARG A 146 2.11 3.41 3.01
CA ARG A 146 3.20 4.05 2.26
C ARG A 146 3.34 3.50 0.84
N HIS A 147 2.24 3.08 0.20
CA HIS A 147 2.25 2.51 -1.15
C HIS A 147 2.80 3.43 -2.25
N LEU A 148 3.03 4.71 -1.95
CA LEU A 148 3.67 5.67 -2.87
C LEU A 148 5.15 5.93 -2.57
N ASP A 149 5.73 5.23 -1.59
CA ASP A 149 7.16 5.24 -1.27
C ASP A 149 7.83 3.99 -1.87
N PRO A 150 8.84 4.14 -2.75
CA PRO A 150 9.52 2.99 -3.36
C PRO A 150 10.25 2.09 -2.35
N LEU A 151 10.71 2.61 -1.20
CA LEU A 151 11.30 1.76 -0.15
C LEU A 151 10.25 0.83 0.45
N TYR A 152 9.07 1.37 0.76
CA TYR A 152 7.96 0.57 1.27
C TYR A 152 7.53 -0.48 0.25
N CYS A 153 7.40 -0.10 -1.03
CA CYS A 153 7.00 -1.04 -2.07
C CYS A 153 8.01 -2.16 -2.28
N TRP A 154 9.31 -1.85 -2.25
CA TRP A 154 10.35 -2.86 -2.31
C TRP A 154 10.26 -3.80 -1.10
N PHE A 155 10.15 -3.26 0.11
CA PHE A 155 10.01 -4.04 1.34
C PHE A 155 8.77 -4.95 1.29
N ASP A 156 7.59 -4.39 1.00
CA ASP A 156 6.31 -5.10 1.02
C ASP A 156 6.29 -6.25 0.01
N LEU A 157 6.73 -6.00 -1.24
CA LEU A 157 6.80 -7.04 -2.26
C LEU A 157 7.85 -8.12 -1.93
N THR A 158 8.96 -7.74 -1.30
CA THR A 158 9.97 -8.71 -0.83
C THR A 158 9.42 -9.61 0.29
N GLN A 159 8.59 -9.08 1.19
CA GLN A 159 7.91 -9.89 2.20
C GLN A 159 6.76 -10.71 1.60
N PHE A 160 6.08 -10.17 0.59
CA PHE A 160 5.02 -10.86 -0.14
C PHE A 160 5.54 -12.10 -0.86
N GLU A 161 6.69 -12.03 -1.53
CA GLU A 161 7.33 -13.17 -2.22
C GLU A 161 7.56 -14.37 -1.27
N LYS A 162 7.75 -14.12 0.02
CA LYS A 162 7.98 -15.14 1.06
C LYS A 162 6.69 -15.59 1.75
N ALA A 163 5.56 -14.94 1.47
CA ALA A 163 4.33 -15.17 2.21
C ALA A 163 3.64 -16.48 1.79
N SER A 164 3.03 -17.16 2.76
CA SER A 164 2.12 -18.27 2.44
C SER A 164 0.82 -17.71 1.87
N LEU A 165 0.61 -17.93 0.57
CA LEU A 165 -0.60 -17.55 -0.15
C LEU A 165 -1.70 -18.58 0.06
N ALA A 166 -2.95 -18.13 0.01
CA ALA A 166 -4.13 -18.97 -0.01
C ALA A 166 -5.02 -18.50 -1.17
N ALA A 167 -5.68 -19.44 -1.83
CA ALA A 167 -6.63 -19.10 -2.89
C ALA A 167 -7.82 -18.32 -2.31
N PRO A 168 -8.36 -17.34 -3.04
CA PRO A 168 -9.59 -16.65 -2.65
C PRO A 168 -10.76 -17.61 -2.47
N THR A 169 -11.57 -17.37 -1.44
CA THR A 169 -12.79 -18.12 -1.16
C THR A 169 -14.01 -17.43 -1.79
N GLN A 170 -15.15 -18.13 -1.84
CA GLN A 170 -16.40 -17.52 -2.27
C GLN A 170 -16.83 -16.33 -1.39
N GLU A 171 -16.48 -16.35 -0.10
CA GLU A 171 -16.73 -15.24 0.81
C GLU A 171 -15.94 -13.99 0.40
N ASP A 172 -14.68 -14.16 0.00
CA ASP A 172 -13.83 -13.05 -0.46
C ASP A 172 -14.42 -12.37 -1.70
N TYR A 173 -14.88 -13.17 -2.67
CA TYR A 173 -15.56 -12.64 -3.85
C TYR A 173 -16.86 -11.91 -3.49
N SER A 174 -17.69 -12.49 -2.61
CA SER A 174 -18.92 -11.85 -2.13
C SER A 174 -18.66 -10.52 -1.41
N ILE A 175 -17.58 -10.41 -0.63
CA ILE A 175 -17.19 -9.15 0.02
C ILE A 175 -16.84 -8.09 -1.03
N LEU A 176 -16.01 -8.43 -2.03
CA LEU A 176 -15.63 -7.47 -3.07
C LEU A 176 -16.83 -7.06 -3.94
N ALA A 177 -17.71 -8.00 -4.32
CA ALA A 177 -18.93 -7.71 -5.06
C ALA A 177 -19.82 -6.69 -4.32
N ARG A 178 -20.04 -6.89 -3.01
CA ARG A 178 -20.81 -5.95 -2.19
C ARG A 178 -20.15 -4.58 -2.06
N ILE A 179 -18.82 -4.51 -2.05
CA ILE A 179 -18.10 -3.22 -2.10
C ILE A 179 -18.37 -2.53 -3.43
N VAL A 180 -18.29 -3.25 -4.56
CA VAL A 180 -18.56 -2.71 -5.91
C VAL A 180 -20.01 -2.24 -6.06
N GLU A 181 -20.98 -3.00 -5.53
CA GLU A 181 -22.39 -2.61 -5.49
C GLU A 181 -22.59 -1.30 -4.71
N ILE A 182 -21.95 -1.17 -3.53
CA ILE A 182 -22.00 0.06 -2.73
C ILE A 182 -21.44 1.24 -3.53
N VAL A 183 -20.30 1.06 -4.20
CA VAL A 183 -19.69 2.12 -5.01
C VAL A 183 -20.66 2.57 -6.11
N SER A 184 -21.29 1.60 -6.79
CA SER A 184 -22.21 1.87 -7.91
C SER A 184 -23.51 2.55 -7.45
N GLY A 185 -23.91 2.38 -6.19
CA GLY A 185 -25.08 3.02 -5.58
C GLY A 185 -24.80 4.37 -4.89
N LEU A 186 -23.58 4.89 -4.95
CA LEU A 186 -23.24 6.15 -4.29
C LEU A 186 -23.80 7.37 -5.05
N PRO A 187 -24.22 8.44 -4.34
CA PRO A 187 -24.55 9.70 -4.98
C PRO A 187 -23.39 10.26 -5.81
N PRO A 188 -23.63 10.98 -6.93
CA PRO A 188 -22.57 11.48 -7.81
C PRO A 188 -21.47 12.31 -7.11
N LYS A 189 -21.82 13.05 -6.05
CA LYS A 189 -20.89 13.91 -5.29
C LYS A 189 -20.28 13.23 -4.07
N ALA A 190 -20.59 11.95 -3.84
CA ALA A 190 -20.04 11.19 -2.72
C ALA A 190 -18.51 11.21 -2.75
N LYS A 191 -17.87 11.26 -1.58
CA LYS A 191 -16.42 11.30 -1.43
C LYS A 191 -15.90 9.98 -0.85
N PRO A 192 -14.59 9.69 -0.92
CA PRO A 192 -14.02 8.46 -0.38
C PRO A 192 -14.34 8.21 1.10
N ASN A 193 -14.44 9.26 1.92
CA ASN A 193 -14.89 9.16 3.32
C ASN A 193 -16.31 8.59 3.47
N GLU A 194 -17.19 8.84 2.51
CA GLU A 194 -18.54 8.30 2.53
C GLU A 194 -18.54 6.81 2.16
N LEU A 195 -17.74 6.42 1.17
CA LEU A 195 -17.50 5.02 0.82
C LEU A 195 -16.90 4.24 2.00
N GLU A 196 -15.88 4.80 2.64
CA GLU A 196 -15.22 4.24 3.83
C GLU A 196 -16.24 3.88 4.92
N LYS A 197 -17.17 4.79 5.22
CA LYS A 197 -18.22 4.56 6.21
C LYS A 197 -19.20 3.47 5.77
N ARG A 198 -19.61 3.46 4.50
CA ARG A 198 -20.62 2.52 3.98
C ARG A 198 -20.13 1.08 3.93
N ILE A 199 -18.85 0.84 3.63
CA ILE A 199 -18.31 -0.53 3.58
C ILE A 199 -18.00 -1.11 4.97
N SER A 200 -18.15 -0.33 6.06
CA SER A 200 -17.84 -0.76 7.44
C SER A 200 -18.61 -2.00 7.92
N LYS A 201 -19.78 -2.29 7.34
CA LYS A 201 -20.60 -3.47 7.64
C LYS A 201 -20.37 -4.66 6.69
N VAL A 202 -19.62 -4.44 5.61
CA VAL A 202 -19.33 -5.47 4.60
C VAL A 202 -18.04 -6.23 4.94
N ILE A 203 -17.06 -5.54 5.53
CA ILE A 203 -15.75 -6.11 5.85
C ILE A 203 -15.36 -5.83 7.30
N LYS A 204 -14.90 -6.87 8.02
CA LYS A 204 -14.36 -6.74 9.38
C LYS A 204 -13.09 -5.89 9.36
N SER A 205 -13.21 -4.65 9.81
CA SER A 205 -12.16 -3.63 9.66
C SER A 205 -12.33 -2.45 10.62
N ASN A 206 -11.25 -1.71 10.86
CA ASN A 206 -11.34 -0.33 11.37
C ASN A 206 -11.27 0.69 10.22
N GLY A 207 -11.42 1.99 10.53
CA GLY A 207 -11.43 3.04 9.51
C GLY A 207 -10.12 3.15 8.73
N SER A 208 -8.97 3.02 9.39
CA SER A 208 -7.65 3.04 8.74
C SER A 208 -7.49 1.88 7.74
N GLU A 209 -7.92 0.68 8.11
CA GLU A 209 -7.88 -0.51 7.22
C GLU A 209 -8.78 -0.34 5.99
N ARG A 210 -9.96 0.29 6.14
CA ARG A 210 -10.86 0.57 5.01
C ARG A 210 -10.31 1.64 4.09
N ARG A 211 -9.71 2.68 4.66
CA ARG A 211 -9.04 3.72 3.90
C ARG A 211 -7.94 3.13 3.02
N VAL A 212 -7.07 2.30 3.59
CA VAL A 212 -6.01 1.61 2.83
C VAL A 212 -6.61 0.72 1.73
N LEU A 213 -7.68 -0.02 2.02
CA LEU A 213 -8.38 -0.82 1.00
C LEU A 213 -8.85 0.04 -0.18
N ILE A 214 -9.50 1.18 0.09
CA ILE A 214 -9.99 2.10 -0.94
C ILE A 214 -8.82 2.71 -1.73
N GLU A 215 -7.74 3.10 -1.06
CA GLU A 215 -6.52 3.60 -1.71
C GLU A 215 -5.93 2.55 -2.66
N ILE A 216 -5.84 1.28 -2.24
CA ILE A 216 -5.38 0.18 -3.09
C ILE A 216 -6.27 0.03 -4.34
N LEU A 217 -7.60 0.12 -4.19
CA LEU A 217 -8.53 0.09 -5.33
C LEU A 217 -8.32 1.27 -6.28
N GLY A 218 -7.92 2.45 -5.78
CA GLY A 218 -7.53 3.56 -6.64
C GLY A 218 -6.18 3.38 -7.30
N TYR A 219 -5.18 2.85 -6.58
CA TYR A 219 -3.85 2.56 -7.14
C TYR A 219 -3.94 1.55 -8.28
N CYS A 220 -4.76 0.51 -8.15
CA CYS A 220 -4.94 -0.49 -9.20
C CYS A 220 -5.92 -0.05 -10.31
N GLY A 221 -6.58 1.09 -10.14
CA GLY A 221 -7.43 1.72 -11.17
C GLY A 221 -8.90 1.34 -11.12
N VAL A 222 -9.33 0.47 -10.19
CA VAL A 222 -10.75 0.13 -9.99
C VAL A 222 -11.57 1.34 -9.55
N LEU A 223 -10.99 2.20 -8.70
CA LEU A 223 -11.56 3.48 -8.28
C LEU A 223 -10.75 4.65 -8.83
N LYS A 224 -10.65 4.74 -10.17
CA LYS A 224 -9.94 5.84 -10.84
C LYS A 224 -10.85 7.07 -10.98
N PRO A 225 -10.39 8.28 -10.62
CA PRO A 225 -11.11 9.52 -10.91
C PRO A 225 -11.05 9.88 -12.40
N ALA A 226 -12.04 10.63 -12.90
CA ALA A 226 -12.01 11.18 -14.25
C ALA A 226 -10.72 11.98 -14.52
N GLY A 227 -10.12 11.72 -15.69
CA GLY A 227 -8.90 12.38 -16.15
C GLY A 227 -7.62 11.97 -15.40
N ARG A 228 -7.68 10.98 -14.50
CA ARG A 228 -6.53 10.46 -13.75
C ARG A 228 -6.43 8.95 -13.91
N CYS A 229 -5.21 8.45 -13.84
CA CYS A 229 -4.92 7.03 -13.98
C CYS A 229 -4.55 6.43 -12.62
N GLY A 230 -4.91 5.16 -12.41
CA GLY A 230 -4.24 4.32 -11.43
C GLY A 230 -2.83 3.95 -11.90
N PHE A 231 -1.98 3.51 -10.98
CA PHE A 231 -0.59 3.18 -11.28
C PHE A 231 -0.41 1.91 -12.12
N LEU A 232 -1.41 1.01 -12.16
CA LEU A 232 -1.44 -0.12 -13.09
C LEU A 232 -1.67 0.26 -14.56
N GLN A 233 -2.14 1.49 -14.82
CA GLN A 233 -2.33 2.00 -16.18
C GLN A 233 -1.11 2.80 -16.64
N ALA A 234 -0.61 3.70 -15.79
CA ALA A 234 0.57 4.51 -16.06
C ALA A 234 1.18 5.03 -14.76
N PHE A 235 2.49 5.27 -14.74
CA PHE A 235 3.14 5.87 -13.59
C PHE A 235 3.05 7.40 -13.62
N THR A 236 2.16 7.97 -12.80
CA THR A 236 2.13 9.41 -12.55
C THR A 236 3.29 9.78 -11.63
N SER A 237 4.25 10.56 -12.13
CA SER A 237 5.39 11.06 -11.35
C SER A 237 4.90 11.90 -10.15
N ASN A 238 5.66 11.92 -9.06
CA ASN A 238 5.32 12.63 -7.84
C ASN A 238 5.01 14.11 -8.09
N GLU A 239 5.71 14.74 -9.04
CA GLU A 239 5.45 16.12 -9.42
C GLU A 239 4.13 16.38 -10.14
N LEU A 240 3.55 15.36 -10.77
CA LEU A 240 2.27 15.45 -11.48
C LEU A 240 1.11 14.95 -10.62
N ARG A 241 1.37 14.50 -9.38
CA ARG A 241 0.33 14.10 -8.41
C ARG A 241 -0.24 15.34 -7.75
N ASP A 242 -1.14 15.99 -8.45
CA ASP A 242 -1.84 17.18 -7.96
C ASP A 242 -2.76 16.87 -6.76
N ARG A 243 -3.01 17.89 -5.94
CA ARG A 243 -3.90 17.82 -4.77
C ARG A 243 -4.96 18.92 -4.85
N PRO A 244 -6.17 18.70 -4.32
CA PRO A 244 -7.17 19.75 -4.23
C PRO A 244 -6.70 20.87 -3.28
N PRO A 245 -7.25 22.10 -3.44
CA PRO A 245 -6.94 23.21 -2.53
C PRO A 245 -7.32 22.94 -1.07
N ASP A 246 -8.26 22.02 -0.84
CA ASP A 246 -8.65 21.61 0.51
C ASP A 246 -7.54 20.81 1.20
N HIS A 247 -6.84 21.49 2.12
CA HIS A 247 -5.75 20.92 2.91
C HIS A 247 -6.22 19.91 3.98
N THR A 248 -7.52 19.79 4.23
CA THR A 248 -8.08 18.80 5.16
C THR A 248 -8.28 17.43 4.51
N ASN A 249 -8.19 17.35 3.19
CA ASN A 249 -8.28 16.10 2.45
C ASN A 249 -6.95 15.33 2.51
N ASP A 250 -6.93 14.31 3.35
CA ASP A 250 -5.76 13.49 3.64
C ASP A 250 -5.60 12.31 2.66
N TRP A 251 -6.57 11.99 1.79
CA TRP A 251 -6.50 10.89 0.83
C TRP A 251 -5.27 10.96 -0.09
N ASN A 252 -4.77 9.81 -0.53
CA ASN A 252 -3.66 9.74 -1.48
C ASN A 252 -4.13 9.83 -2.94
N TYR A 253 -3.27 10.31 -3.83
CA TYR A 253 -3.49 10.24 -5.27
C TYR A 253 -3.55 8.77 -5.73
N PRO A 254 -4.51 8.34 -6.57
CA PRO A 254 -5.47 9.20 -7.27
C PRO A 254 -6.79 9.39 -6.51
N VAL A 255 -7.09 8.56 -5.50
CA VAL A 255 -8.38 8.51 -4.78
C VAL A 255 -8.78 9.86 -4.18
N ILE A 256 -7.82 10.71 -3.83
CA ILE A 256 -8.08 12.07 -3.34
C ILE A 256 -9.04 12.89 -4.24
N TRP A 257 -9.10 12.56 -5.54
CA TRP A 257 -9.96 13.19 -6.53
C TRP A 257 -11.25 12.41 -6.85
N TRP A 258 -11.36 11.16 -6.39
CA TRP A 258 -12.46 10.26 -6.73
C TRP A 258 -13.78 10.77 -6.13
N GLN A 259 -14.85 10.63 -6.90
CA GLN A 259 -16.22 10.94 -6.50
C GLN A 259 -17.18 9.83 -6.92
N GLY A 260 -18.36 9.77 -6.32
CA GLY A 260 -19.37 8.75 -6.66
C GLY A 260 -19.71 8.70 -8.16
N ALA A 261 -19.65 9.83 -8.87
CA ALA A 261 -19.87 9.90 -10.32
C ALA A 261 -18.81 9.13 -11.14
N ASP A 262 -17.59 8.97 -10.61
CA ASP A 262 -16.54 8.18 -11.26
C ASP A 262 -16.82 6.68 -11.18
N GLY A 263 -17.55 6.24 -10.14
CA GLY A 263 -17.99 4.86 -9.98
C GLY A 263 -16.83 3.84 -9.95
N VAL A 264 -17.11 2.66 -10.52
CA VAL A 264 -16.12 1.59 -10.72
C VAL A 264 -15.70 1.54 -12.18
N ASP A 265 -14.39 1.50 -12.43
CA ASP A 265 -13.86 1.24 -13.75
C ASP A 265 -14.03 -0.25 -14.10
N LYS A 266 -14.94 -0.53 -15.04
CA LYS A 266 -15.30 -1.90 -15.42
C LYS A 266 -14.15 -2.64 -16.09
N ASP A 267 -13.31 -1.96 -16.88
CA ASP A 267 -12.20 -2.62 -17.56
C ASP A 267 -11.12 -3.07 -16.55
N ALA A 268 -10.80 -2.21 -15.58
CA ALA A 268 -9.90 -2.56 -14.48
C ALA A 268 -10.49 -3.68 -13.61
N LEU A 269 -11.80 -3.62 -13.29
CA LEU A 269 -12.49 -4.67 -12.54
C LEU A 269 -12.44 -6.02 -13.27
N ASN A 270 -12.74 -6.04 -14.57
CA ASN A 270 -12.72 -7.25 -15.40
C ASN A 270 -11.31 -7.85 -15.48
N ARG A 271 -10.29 -7.00 -15.62
CA ARG A 271 -8.89 -7.43 -15.71
C ARG A 271 -8.36 -8.01 -14.40
N LEU A 272 -8.71 -7.40 -13.27
CA LEU A 272 -8.15 -7.76 -11.96
C LEU A 272 -8.99 -8.80 -11.21
N PHE A 273 -10.31 -8.74 -11.38
CA PHE A 273 -11.28 -9.53 -10.64
C PHE A 273 -12.38 -10.06 -11.57
N PRO A 274 -12.04 -10.88 -12.59
CA PRO A 274 -12.98 -11.30 -13.64
C PRO A 274 -14.22 -12.03 -13.11
N LYS A 275 -14.12 -12.73 -11.97
CA LYS A 275 -15.30 -13.40 -11.35
C LYS A 275 -16.28 -12.42 -10.69
N ILE A 276 -15.85 -11.21 -10.36
CA ILE A 276 -16.72 -10.15 -9.83
C ILE A 276 -17.46 -9.47 -10.97
N ALA A 277 -16.74 -9.17 -12.05
CA ALA A 277 -17.30 -8.57 -13.25
C ALA A 277 -18.51 -9.30 -13.85
N THR A 278 -18.58 -10.62 -13.68
CA THR A 278 -19.69 -11.43 -14.18
C THR A 278 -20.96 -11.34 -13.32
N VAL A 279 -20.86 -10.78 -12.11
CA VAL A 279 -21.96 -10.74 -11.13
C VAL A 279 -22.42 -9.32 -10.76
N VAL A 280 -21.72 -8.27 -11.22
CA VAL A 280 -22.04 -6.85 -10.94
C VAL A 280 -22.21 -6.01 -12.20
#